data_AF-A0A258SZ01-F1
#
_entry.id   AF-A0A258SZ01-F1
#
_cell.length_a   1.000
_cell.length_b   1.000
_cell.length_c   1.000
_cell.angle_alpha   90.00
_cell.angle_beta   90.00
_cell.angle_gamma   90.00
#
_symmetry.space_group_name_H-M   'P 1'
#
loop_
_entity.id
_entity.type
_entity.pdbx_description
1 polymer ?
#
loop_
_entity_poly.entity_id
_entity_poly.type
_entity_poly.pdbx_seq_one_letter_code
_entity_poly.pdbx_strand_id
1 'polypeptide(L)'
;MAFHVVKLGGSLERCGDIRSLAGRLAERPGVVIVPGGGRFADAVRTAQDPLGLSDRACHAMAILAMEQMAHALADCAPALVP
;
A
#
# COMPACT_ATOMS: atom_id res chain seq x y z
N MET A 1 12.28 16.24 17.11
CA MET A 1 12.35 14.88 16.50
C MET A 1 12.07 15.03 15.01
N ALA A 2 12.88 14.41 14.16
CA ALA A 2 12.67 14.41 12.71
C ALA A 2 12.02 13.08 12.29
N PHE A 3 11.08 13.15 11.35
CA PHE A 3 10.43 11.97 10.79
C PHE A 3 10.70 11.92 9.29
N HIS A 4 10.74 10.71 8.73
CA HIS A 4 10.89 10.48 7.30
C HIS A 4 9.61 9.90 6.73
N VAL A 5 9.04 10.59 5.74
CA VAL A 5 7.89 10.05 4.98
C VAL A 5 8.42 9.31 3.75
N VAL A 6 8.07 8.04 3.63
CA VAL A 6 8.46 7.18 2.51
C VAL A 6 7.21 6.77 1.75
N LYS A 7 7.05 7.28 0.52
CA LYS A 7 5.99 6.81 -0.37
C LYS A 7 6.44 5.55 -1.08
N LEU A 8 5.70 4.46 -0.92
CA LEU A 8 5.97 3.18 -1.56
C LEU A 8 5.06 3.00 -2.77
N GLY A 9 5.64 2.90 -3.98
CA GLY A 9 4.86 2.63 -5.18
C GLY A 9 4.18 1.27 -5.13
N GLY A 10 2.89 1.19 -5.49
CA GLY A 10 2.15 -0.08 -5.47
C GLY A 10 2.74 -1.16 -6.36
N SER A 11 3.44 -0.79 -7.44
CA SER A 11 4.16 -1.73 -8.31
C SER A 11 5.33 -2.43 -7.63
N LEU A 12 5.87 -1.89 -6.53
CA LEU A 12 7.00 -2.48 -5.82
C LEU A 12 6.66 -3.82 -5.16
N GLU A 13 5.38 -4.11 -4.91
CA GLU A 13 4.94 -5.45 -4.50
C GLU A 13 5.31 -6.54 -5.53
N ARG A 14 5.48 -6.16 -6.80
CA ARG A 14 5.73 -7.07 -7.93
C ARG A 14 7.21 -7.17 -8.29
N CYS A 15 8.01 -6.21 -7.86
CA CYS A 15 9.41 -6.08 -8.27
C CYS A 15 10.40 -6.69 -7.27
N GLY A 16 9.95 -7.23 -6.14
CA GLY A 16 10.85 -7.82 -5.15
C GLY A 16 10.14 -8.32 -3.90
N ASP A 17 10.95 -8.68 -2.91
CA ASP A 17 10.46 -9.15 -1.61
C ASP A 17 9.94 -7.97 -0.77
N ILE A 18 8.62 -7.79 -0.81
CA ILE A 18 7.91 -6.77 -0.03
C ILE A 18 8.15 -6.92 1.48
N ARG A 19 8.38 -8.14 1.97
CA ARG A 19 8.65 -8.41 3.38
C ARG A 19 10.02 -7.88 3.78
N SER A 20 11.05 -8.15 2.96
CA SER A 20 12.39 -7.58 3.17
C SER A 20 12.37 -6.05 3.16
N LEU A 21 11.63 -5.44 2.21
CA LEU A 21 11.49 -3.98 2.15
C LEU A 21 10.79 -3.42 3.41
N ALA A 22 9.68 -4.01 3.83
CA ALA A 22 8.96 -3.61 5.04
C ALA A 22 9.86 -3.70 6.28
N GLY A 23 10.60 -4.81 6.43
CA GLY A 23 11.54 -5.00 7.54
C GLY A 23 12.61 -3.91 7.61
N ARG A 24 13.29 -3.63 6.50
CA ARG A 24 14.32 -2.57 6.46
C ARG A 24 13.77 -1.17 6.74
N LEU A 25 12.53 -0.89 6.34
CA LEU A 25 11.90 0.39 6.66
C LEU A 25 11.54 0.45 8.14
N ALA A 26 11.04 -0.63 8.73
CA ALA A 26 10.66 -0.72 10.13
C ALA A 26 11.85 -0.52 11.10
N GLU A 27 13.08 -0.85 10.69
CA GLU A 27 14.30 -0.58 11.46
C GLU A 27 14.61 0.93 11.60
N ARG A 28 13.98 1.79 10.79
CA ARG A 28 14.24 3.24 10.80
C ARG A 28 13.35 3.93 11.83
N PRO A 29 13.91 4.57 12.86
CA PRO A 29 13.11 5.32 13.82
C PRO A 29 12.45 6.52 13.13
N GLY A 30 11.19 6.77 13.49
CA GLY A 30 10.43 7.92 12.98
C GLY A 30 10.09 7.85 11.50
N VAL A 31 9.91 6.66 10.93
CA VAL A 31 9.42 6.49 9.56
C VAL A 31 7.90 6.50 9.51
N VAL A 32 7.34 7.16 8.48
CA VAL A 32 5.93 7.04 8.08
C VAL A 32 5.91 6.49 6.67
N ILE A 33 5.26 5.35 6.47
CA ILE A 33 5.18 4.70 5.16
C ILE A 33 3.81 4.98 4.56
N VAL A 34 3.79 5.51 3.33
CA VAL A 34 2.55 5.74 2.57
C VAL A 34 2.54 4.78 1.38
N PRO A 35 1.88 3.62 1.50
CA PRO A 35 1.81 2.66 0.42
C PRO A 35 0.85 3.10 -0.69
N GLY A 36 1.14 2.72 -1.93
CA GLY A 36 0.15 2.67 -3.00
C GLY A 36 -0.71 1.41 -2.89
N GLY A 37 -1.80 1.33 -3.65
CA GLY A 37 -2.75 0.20 -3.53
C GLY A 37 -2.33 -1.12 -4.20
N GLY A 38 -1.28 -1.13 -5.03
CA GLY A 38 -0.76 -2.37 -5.66
C GLY A 38 -1.85 -3.25 -6.28
N ARG A 39 -1.79 -4.56 -6.04
CA ARG A 39 -2.74 -5.57 -6.53
C ARG A 39 -4.16 -5.31 -6.09
N PHE A 40 -4.34 -4.67 -4.94
CA PHE A 40 -5.67 -4.33 -4.43
C PHE A 40 -6.29 -3.22 -5.28
N ALA A 41 -5.52 -2.20 -5.67
CA ALA A 41 -5.99 -1.17 -6.59
C ALA A 41 -6.13 -1.71 -8.02
N ASP A 42 -5.30 -2.67 -8.43
CA ASP A 42 -5.45 -3.34 -9.72
C ASP A 42 -6.77 -4.13 -9.78
N ALA A 43 -7.18 -4.78 -8.69
CA ALA A 43 -8.49 -5.45 -8.61
C ALA A 43 -9.67 -4.48 -8.78
N VAL A 44 -9.56 -3.25 -8.25
CA VAL A 44 -10.56 -2.19 -8.46
C VAL A 44 -10.68 -1.85 -9.95
N ARG A 45 -9.55 -1.73 -10.66
CA ARG A 45 -9.53 -1.44 -12.11
C ARG A 45 -10.15 -2.57 -12.90
N THR A 46 -9.85 -3.82 -12.57
CA THR A 46 -10.46 -4.99 -13.22
C THR A 46 -11.96 -5.09 -12.97
N ALA A 47 -12.44 -4.62 -11.81
CA ALA A 47 -13.86 -4.63 -11.46
C ALA A 47 -14.65 -3.45 -12.04
N GLN A 48 -14.00 -2.41 -12.54
CA GLN A 48 -14.66 -1.17 -12.98
C GLN A 48 -15.69 -1.41 -14.10
N ASP A 49 -15.25 -1.91 -15.26
CA ASP A 49 -16.14 -2.10 -16.42
C ASP A 49 -17.22 -3.16 -16.18
N PRO A 50 -16.90 -4.36 -15.63
CA PRO A 50 -17.90 -5.40 -15.42
C PRO A 50 -19.03 -4.99 -14.46
N LEU A 51 -18.74 -4.12 -13.49
CA LEU A 51 -19.71 -3.64 -12.52
C LEU A 51 -20.30 -2.27 -12.87
N GLY A 52 -19.85 -1.63 -13.96
CA GLY A 52 -20.28 -0.29 -14.36
C GLY A 52 -19.97 0.79 -13.31
N LEU A 53 -18.83 0.68 -12.62
CA LEU A 53 -18.45 1.61 -11.55
C LEU A 53 -18.03 2.97 -12.13
N SER A 54 -18.44 4.05 -11.47
CA SER A 54 -17.96 5.39 -11.78
C SER A 54 -16.50 5.58 -11.39
N ASP A 55 -15.78 6.46 -12.09
CA ASP A 55 -14.40 6.85 -11.74
C ASP A 55 -14.27 7.33 -10.30
N ARG A 56 -15.29 8.04 -9.78
CA ARG A 56 -15.32 8.51 -8.40
C ARG A 56 -15.33 7.34 -7.41
N ALA A 57 -16.14 6.31 -7.68
CA ALA A 57 -16.19 5.11 -6.84
C ALA A 57 -14.87 4.34 -6.92
N CYS A 58 -14.35 4.12 -8.13
CA CYS A 58 -13.06 3.47 -8.33
C CYS A 58 -11.90 4.22 -7.66
N HIS A 59 -11.91 5.54 -7.68
CA HIS A 59 -10.92 6.36 -6.99
C HIS A 59 -10.97 6.16 -5.47
N ALA A 60 -12.16 6.20 -4.86
CA ALA A 60 -12.33 5.94 -3.44
C ALA A 60 -11.89 4.52 -3.05
N MET A 61 -12.25 3.52 -3.86
CA MET A 61 -11.84 2.14 -3.65
C MET A 61 -10.32 1.95 -3.80
N ALA A 62 -9.68 2.69 -4.71
CA ALA A 62 -8.22 2.67 -4.85
C ALA A 62 -7.50 3.28 -3.64
N ILE A 63 -8.12 4.22 -2.93
CA ILE A 63 -7.61 4.73 -1.65
C ILE A 63 -7.75 3.66 -0.55
N LEU A 64 -8.91 2.97 -0.47
CA LEU A 64 -9.08 1.85 0.47
C LEU A 64 -8.07 0.71 0.19
N ALA A 65 -7.73 0.48 -1.08
CA ALA A 65 -6.68 -0.44 -1.45
C ALA A 65 -5.29 -0.05 -0.90
N MET A 66 -5.01 1.24 -0.70
CA MET A 66 -3.79 1.71 -0.04
C MET A 66 -3.78 1.31 1.44
N GLU A 67 -4.92 1.43 2.13
CA GLU A 67 -5.07 0.98 3.52
C GLU A 67 -4.92 -0.54 3.65
N GLN A 68 -5.50 -1.32 2.71
CA GLN A 68 -5.26 -2.77 2.62
C GLN A 68 -3.78 -3.11 2.47
N MET A 69 -3.04 -2.34 1.65
CA MET A 69 -1.59 -2.52 1.53
C MET A 69 -0.85 -2.14 2.83
N ALA A 70 -1.30 -1.14 3.58
CA ALA A 70 -0.72 -0.78 4.88
C ALA A 70 -0.83 -1.95 5.88
N HIS A 71 -2.01 -2.58 5.96
CA HIS A 71 -2.18 -3.79 6.77
C HIS A 71 -1.27 -4.94 6.34
N ALA A 72 -1.13 -5.17 5.03
CA ALA A 72 -0.23 -6.21 4.51
C ALA A 72 1.24 -5.94 4.86
N LEU A 73 1.68 -4.68 4.82
CA LEU A 73 3.03 -4.28 5.25
C LEU A 73 3.24 -4.48 6.76
N ALA A 74 2.24 -4.16 7.57
CA ALA A 74 2.29 -4.37 9.02
C ALA A 74 2.39 -5.87 9.39
N ASP A 75 1.69 -6.75 8.67
CA ASP A 75 1.83 -8.20 8.83
C ASP A 75 3.23 -8.70 8.40
N CYS A 76 3.81 -8.06 7.38
CA CYS A 76 5.17 -8.38 6.93
C CYS A 76 6.25 -8.00 7.95
N ALA A 77 6.04 -6.90 8.68
CA ALA A 77 6.98 -6.35 9.66
C ALA A 77 6.22 -5.86 10.90
N PRO A 78 6.13 -6.68 11.98
CA PRO A 78 5.29 -6.42 13.16
C PRO A 78 5.59 -5.14 13.94
N ALA A 79 6.72 -4.48 13.67
CA ALA A 79 7.07 -3.17 14.26
C ALA A 79 6.36 -2.00 13.56
N LEU A 80 5.77 -2.21 12.38
CA LEU A 80 4.92 -1.24 11.71
C LEU A 80 3.49 -1.32 12.26
N VAL A 81 2.83 -0.17 12.30
CA VAL A 81 1.41 -0.05 12.62
C VAL A 81 0.70 0.65 11.45
N PRO A 82 -0.50 0.19 11.04
CA PRO A 82 -1.30 0.86 10.02
C PRO A 82 -1.89 2.19 10.50
#